data_AF-F7RWJ6-F1
#
_entry.id   AF-F7RWJ6-F1
#
_cell.length_a   1.000
_cell.length_b   1.000
_cell.length_c   1.000
_cell.angle_alpha   90.00
_cell.angle_beta   90.00
_cell.angle_gamma   90.00
#
_symmetry.space_group_name_H-M   'P 1'
#
loop_
_entity.id
_entity.type
_entity.pdbx_description
1 polymer ?
#
loop_
_entity_poly.entity_id
_entity_poly.type
_entity_poly.pdbx_seq_one_letter_code
_entity_poly.pdbx_strand_id
1 'polypeptide(L)'
;MSDFKVSLQEHFNPIPELQHQHYASRLNVFILLLLEINYGSAETRRGLEDLRTFVMSHCNGTSPEYVRRDFYSSLKSHSFFSTLMLIPEPVPNELFNSNTLRSMALLAKVYTLRGVDDYSAYLQFYKCFISEHAPEVPLTRRFIIESTDEELQLELKLTSELDAYRSFIDVVPYLQPRTPTTRDPSKKGLICQPNMHKQRIQESDSYDVNYLQFTNENADTFSEILEVTPKITLSTEQQRRKFRRREAGARNALYKHEAKVSWSLQAAMPSEFRAFIDAISPELIDGHYADISSDDAKFLSVLFLNVLGISNVLDIVL
;
A
#
# COMPACT_ATOMS: atom_id res chain seq x y z
N MET A 1 -20.65 12.87 -18.03
CA MET A 1 -20.22 11.47 -17.76
C MET A 1 -18.71 11.31 -17.55
N SER A 2 -17.87 12.32 -17.90
CA SER A 2 -16.40 12.30 -17.68
C SER A 2 -16.00 12.51 -16.21
N ASP A 3 -16.60 13.49 -15.53
CA ASP A 3 -16.07 13.97 -14.24
C ASP A 3 -16.36 13.01 -13.08
N PHE A 4 -17.47 12.27 -13.17
CA PHE A 4 -17.80 11.22 -12.21
C PHE A 4 -16.81 10.04 -12.24
N LYS A 5 -16.45 9.55 -13.44
CA LYS A 5 -15.52 8.42 -13.55
C LYS A 5 -14.14 8.81 -13.03
N VAL A 6 -13.72 10.05 -13.28
CA VAL A 6 -12.49 10.63 -12.75
C VAL A 6 -12.55 10.69 -11.22
N SER A 7 -13.58 11.30 -10.64
CA SER A 7 -13.76 11.39 -9.18
C SER A 7 -13.83 10.02 -8.50
N LEU A 8 -14.59 9.06 -9.05
CA LEU A 8 -14.69 7.70 -8.52
C LEU A 8 -13.34 6.96 -8.59
N GLN A 9 -12.63 7.08 -9.71
CA GLN A 9 -11.32 6.46 -9.90
C GLN A 9 -10.29 7.04 -8.92
N GLU A 10 -10.31 8.36 -8.74
CA GLU A 10 -9.44 9.10 -7.84
C GLU A 10 -9.65 8.72 -6.37
N HIS A 11 -10.91 8.58 -5.94
CA HIS A 11 -11.24 8.35 -4.54
C HIS A 11 -11.15 6.87 -4.13
N PHE A 12 -11.52 5.94 -5.01
CA PHE A 12 -11.72 4.55 -4.59
C PHE A 12 -10.99 3.51 -5.43
N ASN A 13 -10.36 3.89 -6.55
CA ASN A 13 -9.67 2.97 -7.47
C ASN A 13 -10.46 1.67 -7.76
N PRO A 14 -11.69 1.79 -8.31
CA PRO A 14 -12.55 0.65 -8.58
C PRO A 14 -11.94 -0.30 -9.63
N ILE A 15 -12.42 -1.54 -9.64
CA ILE A 15 -12.05 -2.53 -10.67
C ILE A 15 -12.71 -2.10 -11.99
N PRO A 16 -11.96 -1.84 -13.08
CA PRO A 16 -12.50 -1.26 -14.31
C PRO A 16 -13.62 -2.07 -14.97
N GLU A 17 -13.59 -3.39 -14.81
CA GLU A 17 -14.54 -4.34 -15.38
C GLU A 17 -15.87 -4.40 -14.62
N LEU A 18 -15.92 -3.85 -13.40
CA LEU A 18 -17.08 -3.94 -12.53
C LEU A 18 -18.10 -2.84 -12.88
N GLN A 19 -19.34 -3.23 -13.16
CA GLN A 19 -20.41 -2.28 -13.45
C GLN A 19 -20.84 -1.51 -12.19
N HIS A 20 -21.23 -0.24 -12.36
CA HIS A 20 -21.62 0.64 -11.26
C HIS A 20 -22.72 0.05 -10.36
N GLN A 21 -23.66 -0.68 -10.95
CA GLN A 21 -24.78 -1.31 -10.25
C GLN A 21 -24.31 -2.37 -9.23
N HIS A 22 -23.14 -2.99 -9.44
CA HIS A 22 -22.66 -4.11 -8.60
C HIS A 22 -22.16 -3.65 -7.24
N TYR A 23 -21.68 -2.41 -7.14
CA TYR A 23 -21.05 -1.87 -5.94
C TYR A 23 -21.77 -0.67 -5.35
N ALA A 24 -22.76 -0.11 -6.05
CA ALA A 24 -23.43 1.13 -5.67
C ALA A 24 -23.98 1.10 -4.24
N SER A 25 -24.65 0.03 -3.84
CA SER A 25 -25.23 -0.11 -2.50
C SER A 25 -24.17 -0.05 -1.40
N ARG A 26 -23.06 -0.79 -1.56
CA ARG A 26 -21.96 -0.78 -0.59
C ARG A 26 -21.24 0.55 -0.57
N LEU A 27 -20.94 1.09 -1.74
CA LEU A 27 -20.21 2.34 -1.86
C LEU A 27 -21.01 3.52 -1.30
N ASN A 28 -22.33 3.56 -1.51
CA ASN A 28 -23.20 4.56 -0.91
C ASN A 28 -23.14 4.54 0.63
N VAL A 29 -23.22 3.35 1.24
CA VAL A 29 -23.11 3.19 2.70
C VAL A 29 -21.70 3.55 3.17
N PHE A 30 -20.66 3.16 2.43
CA PHE A 30 -19.29 3.48 2.76
C PHE A 30 -19.04 5.00 2.74
N ILE A 31 -19.50 5.71 1.71
CA ILE A 31 -19.38 7.17 1.61
C ILE A 31 -20.12 7.85 2.76
N LEU A 32 -21.32 7.37 3.14
CA LEU A 32 -22.03 7.86 4.33
C LEU A 32 -21.17 7.76 5.59
N LEU A 33 -20.51 6.62 5.80
CA LEU A 33 -19.65 6.42 6.97
C LEU A 33 -18.43 7.35 6.95
N LEU A 34 -17.82 7.62 5.79
CA LEU A 34 -16.74 8.60 5.66
C LEU A 34 -17.20 10.02 6.04
N LEU A 35 -18.41 10.40 5.61
CA LEU A 35 -18.99 11.69 5.95
C LEU A 35 -19.27 11.79 7.46
N GLU A 36 -19.79 10.72 8.09
CA GLU A 36 -20.03 10.67 9.54
C GLU A 36 -18.74 10.76 10.37
N ILE A 37 -17.64 10.18 9.88
CA ILE A 37 -16.31 10.26 10.51
C ILE A 37 -15.66 11.64 10.29
N ASN A 38 -16.32 12.56 9.58
CA ASN A 38 -15.79 13.88 9.20
C ASN A 38 -14.48 13.77 8.40
N TYR A 39 -14.40 12.82 7.47
CA TYR A 39 -13.21 12.62 6.65
C TYR A 39 -12.92 13.81 5.70
N GLY A 40 -11.67 14.27 5.70
CA GLY A 40 -11.14 15.21 4.72
C GLY A 40 -11.53 16.68 4.91
N SER A 41 -11.15 17.52 3.95
CA SER A 41 -11.47 18.96 3.97
C SER A 41 -12.97 19.19 3.64
N ALA A 42 -13.44 20.43 3.79
CA ALA A 42 -14.80 20.77 3.37
C ALA A 42 -15.05 20.52 1.86
N GLU A 43 -14.02 20.67 1.03
CA GLU A 43 -14.08 20.40 -0.41
C GLU A 43 -14.18 18.91 -0.69
N THR A 44 -13.37 18.08 0.00
CA THR A 44 -13.44 16.62 -0.10
C THR A 44 -14.83 16.10 0.28
N ARG A 45 -15.42 16.67 1.34
CA ARG A 45 -16.76 16.28 1.79
C ARG A 45 -17.84 16.63 0.76
N ARG A 46 -17.78 17.80 0.14
CA ARG A 46 -18.70 18.13 -0.97
C ARG A 46 -18.53 17.16 -2.15
N GLY A 47 -17.29 16.86 -2.53
CA GLY A 47 -17.01 15.88 -3.58
C GLY A 47 -17.60 14.49 -3.27
N LEU A 48 -17.51 14.05 -2.01
CA LEU A 48 -18.12 12.81 -1.54
C LEU A 48 -19.66 12.88 -1.55
N GLU A 49 -20.27 14.00 -1.19
CA GLU A 49 -21.72 14.20 -1.24
C GLU A 49 -22.26 14.14 -2.69
N ASP A 50 -21.56 14.78 -3.62
CA ASP A 50 -21.89 14.75 -5.05
C ASP A 50 -21.77 13.34 -5.62
N LEU A 51 -20.66 12.66 -5.29
CA LEU A 51 -20.43 11.27 -5.68
C LEU A 51 -21.50 10.35 -5.10
N ARG A 52 -21.90 10.55 -3.85
CA ARG A 52 -22.95 9.77 -3.19
C ARG A 52 -24.29 9.93 -3.91
N THR A 53 -24.68 11.15 -4.24
CA THR A 53 -25.91 11.44 -4.99
C THR A 53 -25.94 10.68 -6.31
N PHE A 54 -24.80 10.65 -7.02
CA PHE A 54 -24.67 9.88 -8.24
C PHE A 54 -24.77 8.36 -7.99
N VAL A 55 -24.04 7.83 -7.01
CA VAL A 55 -24.04 6.39 -6.69
C VAL A 55 -25.45 5.92 -6.32
N MET A 56 -26.20 6.73 -5.58
CA MET A 56 -27.59 6.43 -5.21
C MET A 56 -28.50 6.21 -6.43
N SER A 57 -28.27 6.92 -7.54
CA SER A 57 -29.05 6.70 -8.78
C SER A 57 -28.86 5.32 -9.41
N HIS A 58 -27.84 4.57 -8.98
CA HIS A 58 -27.50 3.22 -9.46
C HIS A 58 -27.78 2.11 -8.44
N CYS A 59 -28.25 2.41 -7.24
CA CYS A 59 -28.53 1.42 -6.19
C CYS A 59 -29.71 0.47 -6.50
N ASN A 60 -30.60 0.84 -7.43
CA ASN A 60 -31.80 0.07 -7.76
C ASN A 60 -31.59 -0.90 -8.94
N GLY A 61 -30.38 -0.98 -9.49
CA GLY A 61 -30.06 -1.97 -10.52
C GLY A 61 -29.95 -3.35 -9.87
N THR A 62 -30.96 -4.20 -10.03
CA THR A 62 -30.82 -5.63 -9.79
C THR A 62 -29.76 -6.16 -10.74
N SER A 63 -28.58 -6.44 -10.22
CA SER A 63 -27.57 -7.15 -11.01
C SER A 63 -27.40 -8.57 -10.49
N PRO A 64 -27.73 -9.58 -11.29
CA PRO A 64 -27.31 -10.93 -11.04
C PRO A 64 -25.82 -11.06 -11.42
N GLU A 65 -25.10 -11.97 -10.77
CA GLU A 65 -23.76 -12.47 -11.19
C GLU A 65 -22.53 -11.67 -10.73
N TYR A 66 -22.18 -11.81 -9.46
CA TYR A 66 -20.76 -12.01 -9.10
C TYR A 66 -20.65 -12.86 -7.83
N VAL A 67 -19.62 -13.73 -7.76
CA VAL A 67 -19.33 -14.48 -6.55
C VAL A 67 -18.37 -13.64 -5.72
N ARG A 68 -18.80 -13.28 -4.50
CA ARG A 68 -18.01 -12.47 -3.55
C ARG A 68 -16.54 -12.92 -3.43
N ARG A 69 -16.30 -14.23 -3.46
CA ARG A 69 -14.96 -14.82 -3.33
C ARG A 69 -14.01 -14.46 -4.48
N ASP A 70 -14.53 -14.10 -5.65
CA ASP A 70 -13.73 -13.76 -6.85
C ASP A 70 -12.90 -12.49 -6.66
N PHE A 71 -13.28 -11.61 -5.72
CA PHE A 71 -12.51 -10.39 -5.44
C PHE A 71 -11.24 -10.64 -4.63
N TYR A 72 -11.03 -11.85 -4.11
CA TYR A 72 -9.80 -12.16 -3.38
C TYR A 72 -8.55 -12.04 -4.27
N SER A 73 -8.63 -12.47 -5.53
CA SER A 73 -7.51 -12.34 -6.48
C SER A 73 -7.17 -10.89 -6.83
N SER A 74 -8.14 -9.98 -6.69
CA SER A 74 -8.01 -8.56 -7.03
C SER A 74 -7.53 -7.69 -5.85
N LEU A 75 -7.38 -8.25 -4.64
CA LEU A 75 -6.88 -7.54 -3.46
C LEU A 75 -5.51 -6.88 -3.69
N LYS A 76 -4.64 -7.44 -4.54
CA LYS A 76 -3.29 -6.88 -4.77
C LYS A 76 -3.29 -5.64 -5.66
N SER A 77 -4.24 -5.56 -6.59
CA SER A 77 -4.39 -4.46 -7.57
C SER A 77 -5.39 -3.39 -7.11
N HIS A 78 -6.47 -3.82 -6.46
CA HIS A 78 -7.57 -2.98 -5.99
C HIS A 78 -7.88 -3.28 -4.52
N SER A 79 -6.93 -3.03 -3.63
CA SER A 79 -6.96 -3.46 -2.22
C SER A 79 -8.21 -3.03 -1.47
N PHE A 80 -8.48 -1.73 -1.41
CA PHE A 80 -9.67 -1.19 -0.76
C PHE A 80 -10.96 -1.72 -1.40
N PHE A 81 -11.07 -1.56 -2.72
CA PHE A 81 -12.31 -1.81 -3.43
C PHE A 81 -12.70 -3.29 -3.41
N SER A 82 -11.70 -4.19 -3.51
CA SER A 82 -11.92 -5.63 -3.37
C SER A 82 -12.39 -5.98 -1.96
N THR A 83 -11.80 -5.38 -0.92
CA THR A 83 -12.25 -5.58 0.46
C THR A 83 -13.67 -5.08 0.68
N LEU A 84 -14.04 -3.93 0.12
CA LEU A 84 -15.41 -3.43 0.16
C LEU A 84 -16.38 -4.45 -0.47
N MET A 85 -16.04 -5.00 -1.65
CA MET A 85 -16.87 -5.99 -2.34
C MET A 85 -16.96 -7.35 -1.61
N LEU A 86 -15.96 -7.68 -0.80
CA LEU A 86 -15.95 -8.87 0.04
C LEU A 86 -16.88 -8.74 1.27
N ILE A 87 -17.29 -7.54 1.67
CA ILE A 87 -18.29 -7.35 2.72
C ILE A 87 -19.69 -7.72 2.19
N PRO A 88 -20.57 -8.34 2.99
CA PRO A 88 -21.97 -8.50 2.60
C PRO A 88 -22.66 -7.22 2.15
N GLU A 89 -23.67 -7.33 1.29
CA GLU A 89 -24.51 -6.17 1.00
C GLU A 89 -25.29 -5.76 2.25
N PRO A 90 -25.38 -4.45 2.53
CA PRO A 90 -26.21 -3.96 3.60
C PRO A 90 -27.68 -4.22 3.24
N VAL A 91 -28.40 -4.90 4.12
CA VAL A 91 -29.81 -5.25 3.87
C VAL A 91 -30.66 -3.98 3.98
N PRO A 92 -31.60 -3.73 3.04
CA PRO A 92 -32.56 -2.64 3.20
C PRO A 92 -33.34 -2.81 4.52
N ASN A 93 -33.31 -1.80 5.39
CA ASN A 93 -33.91 -1.81 6.74
C ASN A 93 -33.19 -2.66 7.80
N GLU A 94 -31.92 -3.02 7.61
CA GLU A 94 -31.13 -3.63 8.67
C GLU A 94 -31.02 -2.70 9.89
N LEU A 95 -30.98 -3.26 11.10
CA LEU A 95 -30.70 -2.50 12.30
C LEU A 95 -29.40 -1.71 12.11
N PHE A 96 -29.39 -0.44 12.52
CA PHE A 96 -28.23 0.48 12.42
C PHE A 96 -26.93 -0.06 13.04
N ASN A 97 -26.95 -1.19 13.75
CA ASN A 97 -25.81 -1.83 14.39
C ASN A 97 -25.53 -3.26 13.88
N SER A 98 -25.89 -3.58 12.63
CA SER A 98 -25.56 -4.90 12.05
C SER A 98 -24.06 -5.15 11.96
N ASN A 99 -23.64 -6.42 11.94
CA ASN A 99 -22.22 -6.77 11.78
C ASN A 99 -21.62 -6.23 10.47
N THR A 100 -22.43 -6.19 9.40
CA THR A 100 -22.07 -5.59 8.12
C THR A 100 -21.72 -4.11 8.27
N LEU A 101 -22.59 -3.33 8.93
CA LEU A 101 -22.36 -1.89 9.16
C LEU A 101 -21.18 -1.64 10.09
N ARG A 102 -20.99 -2.46 11.13
CA ARG A 102 -19.83 -2.40 12.03
C ARG A 102 -18.53 -2.66 11.27
N SER A 103 -18.52 -3.66 10.40
CA SER A 103 -17.37 -3.97 9.53
C SER A 103 -17.10 -2.84 8.55
N MET A 104 -18.12 -2.27 7.90
CA MET A 104 -17.93 -1.12 7.02
C MET A 104 -17.41 0.12 7.76
N ALA A 105 -17.85 0.35 9.01
CA ALA A 105 -17.37 1.47 9.82
C ALA A 105 -15.88 1.29 10.21
N LEU A 106 -15.47 0.07 10.57
CA LEU A 106 -14.06 -0.25 10.79
C LEU A 106 -13.24 -0.10 9.51
N LEU A 107 -13.77 -0.55 8.37
CA LEU A 107 -13.11 -0.38 7.08
C LEU A 107 -12.92 1.11 6.75
N ALA A 108 -13.89 1.97 7.08
CA ALA A 108 -13.78 3.40 6.89
C ALA A 108 -12.65 4.00 7.73
N LYS A 109 -12.50 3.60 9.00
CA LYS A 109 -11.36 3.99 9.85
C LYS A 109 -10.01 3.53 9.30
N VAL A 110 -9.92 2.30 8.80
CA VAL A 110 -8.69 1.81 8.14
C VAL A 110 -8.41 2.62 6.87
N TYR A 111 -9.44 2.90 6.07
CA TYR A 111 -9.32 3.70 4.85
C TYR A 111 -8.80 5.11 5.14
N THR A 112 -9.33 5.80 6.15
CA THR A 112 -8.89 7.16 6.50
C THR A 112 -7.41 7.23 6.87
N LEU A 113 -6.84 6.13 7.37
CA LEU A 113 -5.46 6.05 7.85
C LEU A 113 -4.49 5.45 6.82
N ARG A 114 -4.96 4.56 5.95
CA ARG A 114 -4.12 3.75 5.04
C ARG A 114 -4.32 4.07 3.56
N GLY A 115 -5.45 4.66 3.18
CA GLY A 115 -5.78 4.95 1.79
C GLY A 115 -6.15 3.72 0.97
N VAL A 116 -6.28 3.88 -0.34
CA VAL A 116 -6.88 2.87 -1.24
C VAL A 116 -6.01 1.64 -1.54
N ASP A 117 -4.69 1.74 -1.40
CA ASP A 117 -3.74 0.82 -2.03
C ASP A 117 -3.01 -0.13 -1.07
N ASP A 118 -3.17 0.02 0.24
CA ASP A 118 -2.42 -0.75 1.25
C ASP A 118 -2.88 -2.22 1.36
N TYR A 119 -2.36 -3.05 0.47
CA TYR A 119 -2.66 -4.49 0.41
C TYR A 119 -2.54 -5.18 1.77
N SER A 120 -1.53 -4.85 2.56
CA SER A 120 -1.31 -5.54 3.85
C SER A 120 -2.43 -5.20 4.84
N ALA A 121 -2.82 -3.93 4.93
CA ALA A 121 -3.93 -3.51 5.78
C ALA A 121 -5.24 -4.21 5.41
N TYR A 122 -5.56 -4.22 4.11
CA TYR A 122 -6.79 -4.78 3.60
C TYR A 122 -6.83 -6.32 3.66
N LEU A 123 -5.69 -6.99 3.51
CA LEU A 123 -5.59 -8.44 3.70
C LEU A 123 -5.84 -8.84 5.15
N GLN A 124 -5.24 -8.13 6.11
CA GLN A 124 -5.48 -8.42 7.53
C GLN A 124 -6.92 -8.10 7.91
N PHE A 125 -7.47 -6.98 7.43
CA PHE A 125 -8.88 -6.66 7.61
C PHE A 125 -9.80 -7.80 7.16
N TYR A 126 -9.57 -8.32 5.95
CA TYR A 126 -10.34 -9.45 5.42
C TYR A 126 -10.26 -10.68 6.32
N LYS A 127 -9.06 -11.06 6.76
CA LYS A 127 -8.87 -12.23 7.63
C LYS A 127 -9.60 -12.06 8.97
N CYS A 128 -9.56 -10.88 9.56
CA CYS A 128 -10.09 -10.63 10.90
C CYS A 128 -11.62 -10.45 10.92
N PHE A 129 -12.20 -9.81 9.91
CA PHE A 129 -13.61 -9.35 9.97
C PHE A 129 -14.53 -9.90 8.88
N ILE A 130 -13.98 -10.51 7.82
CA ILE A 130 -14.77 -10.94 6.65
C ILE A 130 -14.71 -12.45 6.40
N SER A 131 -13.59 -13.10 6.72
CA SER A 131 -13.40 -14.54 6.47
C SER A 131 -14.51 -15.40 7.09
N GLU A 132 -14.75 -16.61 6.58
CA GLU A 132 -15.89 -17.46 7.00
C GLU A 132 -15.91 -17.81 8.49
N HIS A 133 -14.76 -17.70 9.15
CA HIS A 133 -14.60 -17.96 10.58
C HIS A 133 -14.32 -16.67 11.37
N ALA A 134 -14.49 -15.50 10.76
CA ALA A 134 -14.33 -14.23 11.43
C ALA A 134 -15.43 -14.06 12.48
N PRO A 135 -15.07 -13.73 13.74
CA PRO A 135 -16.06 -13.43 14.75
C PRO A 135 -16.76 -12.10 14.42
N GLU A 136 -17.98 -11.92 14.90
CA GLU A 136 -18.67 -10.64 14.77
C GLU A 136 -17.91 -9.53 15.49
N VAL A 137 -17.97 -8.30 14.97
CA VAL A 137 -17.35 -7.14 15.61
C VAL A 137 -18.10 -6.82 16.91
N PRO A 138 -17.52 -6.99 18.11
CA PRO A 138 -18.24 -6.81 19.38
C PRO A 138 -18.47 -5.34 19.74
N LEU A 139 -17.85 -4.41 19.00
CA LEU A 139 -17.97 -2.98 19.20
C LEU A 139 -19.25 -2.43 18.56
N THR A 140 -19.84 -1.40 19.17
CA THR A 140 -20.98 -0.71 18.54
C THR A 140 -20.51 0.17 17.39
N ARG A 141 -21.34 0.31 16.34
CA ARG A 141 -21.08 1.24 15.23
C ARG A 141 -20.79 2.65 15.74
N ARG A 142 -21.59 3.12 16.71
CA ARG A 142 -21.44 4.45 17.31
C ARG A 142 -20.04 4.63 17.91
N PHE A 143 -19.58 3.67 18.71
CA PHE A 143 -18.23 3.70 19.26
C PHE A 143 -17.18 3.74 18.15
N ILE A 144 -17.29 2.88 17.13
CA ILE A 144 -16.31 2.85 16.02
C ILE A 144 -16.21 4.20 15.31
N ILE A 145 -17.32 4.91 15.11
CA ILE A 145 -17.35 6.20 14.40
C ILE A 145 -16.84 7.34 15.29
N GLU A 146 -17.32 7.42 16.53
CA GLU A 146 -17.07 8.54 17.45
C GLU A 146 -15.71 8.45 18.17
N SER A 147 -15.15 7.24 18.31
CA SER A 147 -13.86 7.03 18.98
C SER A 147 -12.70 7.62 18.19
N THR A 148 -11.68 8.03 18.95
CA THR A 148 -10.35 8.35 18.41
C THR A 148 -9.64 7.08 17.94
N ASP A 149 -8.62 7.23 17.08
CA ASP A 149 -7.87 6.08 16.57
C ASP A 149 -7.11 5.34 17.69
N GLU A 150 -6.69 6.05 18.74
CA GLU A 150 -6.02 5.48 19.92
C GLU A 150 -6.99 4.67 20.79
N GLU A 151 -8.19 5.20 21.05
CA GLU A 151 -9.25 4.50 21.79
C GLU A 151 -9.67 3.22 21.04
N LEU A 152 -9.86 3.32 19.72
CA LEU A 152 -10.22 2.16 18.91
C LEU A 152 -9.11 1.10 18.89
N GLN A 153 -7.84 1.51 18.82
CA GLN A 153 -6.70 0.60 18.96
C GLN A 153 -6.67 -0.10 20.33
N LEU A 154 -6.87 0.65 21.41
CA LEU A 154 -6.88 0.10 22.77
C LEU A 154 -8.00 -0.92 22.91
N GLU A 155 -9.21 -0.58 22.49
CA GLU A 155 -10.38 -1.43 22.64
C GLU A 155 -10.25 -2.72 21.82
N LEU A 156 -9.71 -2.66 20.61
CA LEU A 156 -9.43 -3.86 19.81
C LEU A 156 -8.31 -4.72 20.40
N LYS A 157 -7.29 -4.13 21.03
CA LYS A 157 -6.27 -4.88 21.78
C LYS A 157 -6.89 -5.61 22.96
N LEU A 158 -7.70 -4.93 23.78
CA LEU A 158 -8.39 -5.54 24.92
C LEU A 158 -9.33 -6.66 24.47
N THR A 159 -10.09 -6.42 23.40
CA THR A 159 -10.97 -7.43 22.80
C THR A 159 -10.18 -8.66 22.35
N SER A 160 -8.98 -8.47 21.79
CA SER A 160 -8.12 -9.56 21.30
C SER A 160 -7.52 -10.44 22.40
N GLU A 161 -7.63 -10.05 23.68
CA GLU A 161 -7.23 -10.90 24.81
C GLU A 161 -8.17 -12.10 24.99
N LEU A 162 -9.39 -12.02 24.45
CA LEU A 162 -10.35 -13.11 24.42
C LEU A 162 -10.05 -14.04 23.23
N ASP A 163 -10.01 -15.35 23.49
CA ASP A 163 -9.65 -16.38 22.50
C ASP A 163 -10.45 -16.27 21.19
N ALA A 164 -11.74 -15.93 21.28
CA ALA A 164 -12.63 -15.79 20.13
C ALA A 164 -12.24 -14.64 19.17
N TYR A 165 -11.53 -13.61 19.66
CA TYR A 165 -11.20 -12.39 18.91
C TYR A 165 -9.70 -12.16 18.75
N ARG A 166 -8.88 -13.18 19.03
CA ARG A 166 -7.41 -13.08 19.02
C ARG A 166 -6.85 -12.52 17.72
N SER A 167 -7.49 -12.78 16.58
CA SER A 167 -7.06 -12.27 15.27
C SER A 167 -7.14 -10.75 15.15
N PHE A 168 -7.94 -10.05 15.96
CA PHE A 168 -8.09 -8.59 15.85
C PHE A 168 -6.78 -7.84 16.10
N ILE A 169 -5.85 -8.44 16.84
CA ILE A 169 -4.51 -7.87 17.08
C ILE A 169 -3.75 -7.60 15.78
N ASP A 170 -4.04 -8.35 14.71
CA ASP A 170 -3.35 -8.22 13.42
C ASP A 170 -3.77 -6.96 12.64
N VAL A 171 -4.95 -6.40 12.92
CA VAL A 171 -5.42 -5.15 12.28
C VAL A 171 -5.00 -3.91 13.05
N VAL A 172 -4.77 -4.01 14.35
CA VAL A 172 -4.39 -2.88 15.22
C VAL A 172 -3.22 -2.05 14.67
N PRO A 173 -2.13 -2.61 14.11
CA PRO A 173 -1.03 -1.82 13.53
C PRO A 173 -1.43 -0.94 12.36
N TYR A 174 -2.55 -1.24 11.70
CA TYR A 174 -3.08 -0.50 10.55
C TYR A 174 -4.11 0.56 10.93
N LEU A 175 -4.45 0.67 12.22
CA LEU A 175 -5.18 1.82 12.78
C LEU A 175 -4.24 2.98 13.14
N GLN A 176 -3.12 3.09 12.42
CA GLN A 176 -2.20 4.20 12.50
C GLN A 176 -1.95 4.74 11.10
N PRO A 177 -1.76 6.07 10.94
CA PRO A 177 -1.45 6.68 9.66
C PRO A 177 -0.27 5.96 9.01
N ARG A 178 -0.37 5.68 7.72
CA ARG A 178 0.72 5.07 6.96
C ARG A 178 1.98 5.92 7.11
N THR A 179 3.01 5.36 7.74
CA THR A 179 4.33 6.00 7.78
C THR A 179 4.80 6.11 6.33
N PRO A 180 5.15 7.31 5.83
CA PRO A 180 5.57 7.50 4.46
C PRO A 180 6.85 6.71 4.20
N THR A 181 6.68 5.50 3.69
CA THR A 181 7.75 4.69 3.15
C THR A 181 7.94 5.15 1.72
N THR A 182 9.05 5.82 1.46
CA THR A 182 9.48 6.23 0.13
C THR A 182 9.50 5.01 -0.79
N ARG A 183 8.47 4.84 -1.64
CA ARG A 183 8.43 4.20 -2.98
C ARG A 183 7.02 3.69 -3.32
N ASP A 184 6.37 4.31 -4.30
CA ASP A 184 6.18 3.79 -5.68
C ASP A 184 5.31 4.81 -6.47
N PRO A 185 5.87 5.62 -7.40
CA PRO A 185 5.12 6.68 -8.09
C PRO A 185 4.07 6.16 -9.09
N SER A 186 3.95 4.85 -9.26
CA SER A 186 3.04 4.18 -10.20
C SER A 186 1.66 3.85 -9.62
N LYS A 187 1.45 4.02 -8.31
CA LYS A 187 0.17 3.79 -7.63
C LYS A 187 -0.40 5.10 -7.08
N LYS A 188 -0.78 6.00 -7.98
CA LYS A 188 -1.44 7.26 -7.61
C LYS A 188 -2.94 7.02 -7.37
N GLY A 189 -3.30 6.74 -6.12
CA GLY A 189 -4.59 7.16 -5.56
C GLY A 189 -4.41 8.52 -4.89
N LEU A 190 -5.48 9.31 -4.76
CA LEU A 190 -5.43 10.70 -4.27
C LEU A 190 -5.09 10.87 -2.76
N ILE A 191 -4.52 9.85 -2.11
CA ILE A 191 -3.68 10.11 -0.93
C ILE A 191 -2.27 10.36 -1.45
N CYS A 192 -2.12 11.49 -2.15
CA CYS A 192 -0.83 12.12 -2.31
C CYS A 192 -0.33 12.46 -0.92
N GLN A 193 0.70 11.73 -0.49
CA GLN A 193 1.49 12.21 0.64
C GLN A 193 1.95 13.63 0.31
N PRO A 194 1.92 14.55 1.28
CA PRO A 194 2.38 15.89 1.05
C PRO A 194 3.81 15.85 0.50
N ASN A 195 4.08 16.68 -0.50
CA ASN A 195 5.42 16.84 -1.04
C ASN A 195 6.29 17.43 0.07
N MET A 196 7.04 16.57 0.74
CA MET A 196 7.92 16.96 1.83
C MET A 196 9.27 17.35 1.23
N HIS A 197 9.54 18.64 1.24
CA HIS A 197 10.83 19.21 0.91
C HIS A 197 11.65 19.33 2.20
N LYS A 198 12.69 18.49 2.32
CA LYS A 198 13.62 18.53 3.44
C LYS A 198 14.86 19.33 3.04
N GLN A 199 15.08 20.47 3.68
CA GLN A 199 16.28 21.27 3.51
C GLN A 199 17.09 21.26 4.82
N ARG A 200 18.38 20.93 4.73
CA ARG A 200 19.27 21.03 5.89
C ARG A 200 19.62 22.50 6.12
N ILE A 201 19.29 23.03 7.31
CA ILE A 201 19.57 24.43 7.67
C ILE A 201 20.92 24.54 8.37
N GLN A 202 21.15 23.66 9.34
CA GLN A 202 22.32 23.73 10.19
C GLN A 202 22.83 22.33 10.51
N GLU A 203 24.13 22.18 10.40
CA GLU A 203 24.86 21.00 10.82
C GLU A 203 25.82 21.39 11.94
N SER A 204 25.65 20.77 13.10
CA SER A 204 26.55 20.91 14.25
C SER A 204 27.05 19.51 14.64
N ASP A 205 28.08 19.46 15.47
CA ASP A 205 28.61 18.21 16.02
C ASP A 205 27.61 17.54 16.97
N SER A 206 26.69 18.31 17.57
CA SER A 206 25.74 17.85 18.58
C SER A 206 24.31 17.67 18.07
N TYR A 207 23.92 18.31 16.97
CA TYR A 207 22.58 18.20 16.38
C TYR A 207 22.57 18.59 14.91
N ASP A 208 21.60 18.05 14.17
CA ASP A 208 21.21 18.52 12.85
C ASP A 208 19.89 19.28 12.95
N VAL A 209 19.78 20.43 12.29
CA VAL A 209 18.52 21.15 12.12
C VAL A 209 18.10 21.04 10.67
N ASN A 210 16.93 20.46 10.44
CA ASN A 210 16.32 20.37 9.12
C ASN A 210 15.05 21.22 9.09
N TYR A 211 14.89 21.97 8.02
CA TYR A 211 13.63 22.54 7.61
C TYR A 211 12.84 21.48 6.86
N LEU A 212 11.61 21.24 7.28
CA LEU A 212 10.65 20.40 6.58
C LEU A 212 9.53 21.30 6.09
N GLN A 213 9.42 21.43 4.78
CA GLN A 213 8.34 22.15 4.14
C GLN A 213 7.41 21.11 3.52
N PHE A 214 6.13 21.17 3.87
CA PHE A 214 5.09 20.31 3.33
C PHE A 214 4.25 21.12 2.36
N THR A 215 4.27 20.71 1.10
CA THR A 215 3.47 21.32 0.03
C THR A 215 2.35 20.38 -0.41
N ASN A 216 1.22 20.97 -0.79
CA ASN A 216 0.11 20.25 -1.41
C ASN A 216 0.42 19.97 -2.90
N GLU A 217 -0.55 19.41 -3.62
CA GLU A 217 -0.42 19.11 -5.05
C GLU A 217 -0.25 20.37 -5.93
N ASN A 218 -0.71 21.53 -5.45
CA ASN A 218 -0.59 22.82 -6.13
C ASN A 218 0.73 23.55 -5.79
N ALA A 219 1.63 22.89 -5.06
CA ALA A 219 2.84 23.46 -4.48
C ALA A 219 2.61 24.56 -3.42
N ASP A 220 1.38 24.70 -2.92
CA ASP A 220 1.11 25.59 -1.79
C ASP A 220 1.63 24.97 -0.50
N THR A 221 2.40 25.75 0.25
CA THR A 221 2.89 25.35 1.56
C THR A 221 1.74 25.35 2.56
N PHE A 222 1.52 24.24 3.25
CA PHE A 222 0.49 24.17 4.29
C PHE A 222 1.08 23.84 5.67
N SER A 223 2.32 23.37 5.74
CA SER A 223 3.02 23.15 7.01
C SER A 223 4.52 23.33 6.84
N GLU A 224 5.14 23.95 7.84
CA GLU A 224 6.58 24.16 7.94
C GLU A 224 7.01 23.75 9.34
N ILE A 225 7.99 22.85 9.44
CA ILE A 225 8.47 22.32 10.71
C ILE A 225 9.99 22.40 10.74
N LEU A 226 10.53 22.81 11.88
CA LEU A 226 11.94 22.67 12.20
C LEU A 226 12.17 21.35 12.95
N GLU A 227 12.79 20.39 12.27
CA GLU A 227 13.19 19.12 12.86
C GLU A 227 14.62 19.24 13.42
N VAL A 228 14.74 19.22 14.74
CA VAL A 228 16.04 19.16 15.43
C VAL A 228 16.33 17.71 15.79
N THR A 229 17.34 17.12 15.14
CA THR A 229 17.79 15.75 15.40
C THR A 229 19.09 15.78 16.22
N PRO A 230 19.09 15.34 17.49
CA PRO A 230 20.33 15.27 18.26
C PRO A 230 21.26 14.18 17.70
N LYS A 231 22.54 14.52 17.51
CA LYS A 231 23.60 13.56 17.16
C LYS A 231 24.05 12.82 18.42
N ILE A 232 23.22 11.88 18.85
CA ILE A 232 23.58 10.97 19.94
C ILE A 232 24.62 9.99 19.39
N THR A 233 25.77 9.90 20.06
CA THR A 233 26.78 8.87 19.76
C THR A 233 26.17 7.50 20.01
N LEU A 234 25.86 6.80 18.92
CA LEU A 234 25.31 5.45 18.98
C LEU A 234 26.33 4.52 19.65
N SER A 235 25.87 3.67 20.55
CA SER A 235 26.71 2.60 21.10
C SER A 235 27.20 1.67 19.99
N THR A 236 28.30 0.97 20.20
CA THR A 236 28.90 0.03 19.23
C THR A 236 27.88 -1.01 18.74
N GLU A 237 26.97 -1.43 19.61
CA GLU A 237 25.90 -2.37 19.28
C GLU A 237 24.80 -1.73 18.41
N GLN A 238 24.41 -0.48 18.70
CA GLN A 238 23.46 0.27 17.89
C GLN A 238 24.04 0.62 16.50
N GLN A 239 25.35 0.91 16.43
CA GLN A 239 26.07 1.10 15.17
C GLN A 239 26.07 -0.17 14.33
N ARG A 240 26.38 -1.34 14.94
CA ARG A 240 26.30 -2.65 14.27
C ARG A 240 24.90 -2.96 13.75
N ARG A 241 23.85 -2.66 14.53
CA ARG A 241 22.46 -2.87 14.12
C ARG A 241 22.04 -1.96 12.97
N LYS A 242 22.47 -0.69 12.99
CA LYS A 242 22.26 0.28 11.90
C LYS A 242 22.99 -0.15 10.63
N PHE A 243 24.22 -0.63 10.75
CA PHE A 243 25.00 -1.19 9.65
C PHE A 243 24.31 -2.40 9.02
N ARG A 244 23.94 -3.42 9.81
CA ARG A 244 23.22 -4.61 9.31
C ARG A 244 21.90 -4.29 8.62
N ARG A 245 21.14 -3.29 9.11
CA ARG A 245 19.92 -2.82 8.42
C ARG A 245 20.22 -2.17 7.07
N ARG A 246 21.28 -1.35 6.99
CA ARG A 246 21.71 -0.71 5.74
C ARG A 246 22.24 -1.74 4.74
N GLU A 247 23.03 -2.70 5.22
CA GLU A 247 23.54 -3.84 4.45
C GLU A 247 22.40 -4.68 3.87
N ALA A 248 21.42 -5.07 4.69
CA ALA A 248 20.24 -5.81 4.22
C ALA A 248 19.39 -4.99 3.23
N GLY A 249 19.25 -3.68 3.45
CA GLY A 249 18.57 -2.77 2.53
C GLY A 249 19.27 -2.63 1.18
N ALA A 250 20.61 -2.51 1.18
CA ALA A 250 21.44 -2.45 -0.01
C ALA A 250 21.42 -3.78 -0.77
N ARG A 251 21.58 -4.91 -0.06
CA ARG A 251 21.48 -6.25 -0.63
C ARG A 251 20.11 -6.49 -1.27
N ASN A 252 19.01 -6.10 -0.61
CA ASN A 252 17.67 -6.23 -1.18
C ASN A 252 17.43 -5.30 -2.37
N ALA A 253 18.06 -4.11 -2.40
CA ALA A 253 17.98 -3.20 -3.53
C ALA A 253 18.74 -3.74 -4.75
N LEU A 254 19.94 -4.30 -4.53
CA LEU A 254 20.75 -4.98 -5.55
C LEU A 254 20.05 -6.25 -6.05
N TYR A 255 19.52 -7.08 -5.15
CA TYR A 255 18.77 -8.29 -5.52
C TYR A 255 17.49 -8.00 -6.31
N LYS A 256 16.78 -6.90 -5.99
CA LYS A 256 15.62 -6.43 -6.79
C LYS A 256 16.03 -5.83 -8.13
N HIS A 257 17.23 -5.27 -8.24
CA HIS A 257 17.79 -4.78 -9.49
C HIS A 257 18.18 -5.98 -10.38
N GLU A 258 18.88 -6.97 -9.84
CA GLU A 258 19.24 -8.22 -10.50
C GLU A 258 18.00 -9.06 -10.92
N ALA A 259 16.97 -9.14 -10.06
CA ALA A 259 15.73 -9.84 -10.37
C ALA A 259 14.85 -9.13 -11.43
N LYS A 260 15.09 -7.84 -11.71
CA LYS A 260 14.46 -7.13 -12.83
C LYS A 260 15.21 -7.31 -14.14
N VAL A 261 16.52 -7.54 -14.07
CA VAL A 261 17.38 -7.79 -15.24
C VAL A 261 17.03 -9.13 -15.92
N SER A 262 16.65 -10.15 -15.15
CA SER A 262 16.23 -11.46 -15.69
C SER A 262 14.94 -11.42 -16.51
N TRP A 263 13.96 -10.56 -16.17
CA TRP A 263 12.75 -10.38 -16.99
C TRP A 263 13.01 -9.53 -18.25
N SER A 264 13.88 -8.52 -18.20
CA SER A 264 14.20 -7.72 -19.39
C SER A 264 15.09 -8.46 -20.39
N LEU A 265 15.96 -9.36 -19.93
CA LEU A 265 16.84 -10.14 -20.81
C LEU A 265 16.15 -11.31 -21.51
N GLN A 266 15.11 -11.91 -20.90
CA GLN A 266 14.29 -12.94 -21.56
C GLN A 266 13.46 -12.40 -22.72
N ALA A 267 13.21 -11.09 -22.76
CA ALA A 267 12.49 -10.39 -23.83
C ALA A 267 13.43 -9.59 -24.77
N ALA A 268 14.74 -9.61 -24.53
CA ALA A 268 15.70 -8.84 -25.32
C ALA A 268 15.91 -9.48 -26.70
N MET A 269 15.96 -8.64 -27.74
CA MET A 269 16.29 -9.10 -29.09
C MET A 269 17.77 -9.53 -29.14
N PRO A 270 18.16 -10.47 -30.02
CA PRO A 270 19.55 -10.94 -30.12
C PRO A 270 20.59 -9.81 -30.31
N SER A 271 20.21 -8.74 -31.00
CA SER A 271 21.05 -7.54 -31.19
C SER A 271 21.26 -6.74 -29.90
N GLU A 272 20.25 -6.66 -29.04
CA GLU A 272 20.31 -5.94 -27.77
C GLU A 272 21.11 -6.73 -26.75
N PHE A 273 20.94 -8.07 -26.74
CA PHE A 273 21.76 -8.95 -25.92
C PHE A 273 23.23 -8.91 -26.35
N ARG A 274 23.51 -8.90 -27.66
CA ARG A 274 24.88 -8.76 -28.15
C ARG A 274 25.52 -7.44 -27.73
N ALA A 275 24.82 -6.31 -27.87
CA ALA A 275 25.33 -5.00 -27.45
C ALA A 275 25.57 -4.93 -25.93
N PHE A 276 24.74 -5.60 -25.14
CA PHE A 276 24.92 -5.71 -23.69
C PHE A 276 26.17 -6.53 -23.32
N ILE A 277 26.38 -7.67 -23.97
CA ILE A 277 27.59 -8.49 -23.76
C ILE A 277 28.84 -7.73 -24.23
N ASP A 278 28.78 -6.99 -25.34
CA ASP A 278 29.86 -6.16 -25.87
C ASP A 278 30.27 -5.05 -24.90
N ALA A 279 29.30 -4.47 -24.18
CA ALA A 279 29.54 -3.45 -23.17
C ALA A 279 30.15 -3.99 -21.87
N ILE A 280 29.99 -5.29 -21.59
CA ILE A 280 30.51 -5.94 -20.38
C ILE A 280 31.89 -6.56 -20.65
N SER A 281 32.00 -7.38 -21.70
CA SER A 281 33.25 -7.99 -22.12
C SER A 281 33.23 -8.16 -23.64
N PRO A 282 33.80 -7.21 -24.39
CA PRO A 282 33.95 -7.34 -25.84
C PRO A 282 34.80 -8.57 -26.21
N GLU A 283 35.72 -8.97 -25.33
CA GLU A 283 36.57 -10.15 -25.49
C GLU A 283 35.76 -11.46 -25.62
N LEU A 284 34.58 -11.54 -24.99
CA LEU A 284 33.69 -12.70 -25.11
C LEU A 284 33.07 -12.81 -26.52
N ILE A 285 32.78 -11.68 -27.17
CA ILE A 285 32.22 -11.63 -28.54
C ILE A 285 33.32 -11.88 -29.57
N ASP A 286 34.50 -11.33 -29.32
CA ASP A 286 35.65 -11.45 -30.21
C ASP A 286 36.38 -12.80 -30.08
N GLY A 287 36.04 -13.60 -29.06
CA GLY A 287 36.58 -14.95 -28.85
C GLY A 287 37.92 -15.01 -28.12
N HIS A 288 38.32 -13.92 -27.46
CA HIS A 288 39.55 -13.80 -26.69
C HIS A 288 39.34 -14.20 -25.22
N TYR A 289 38.91 -15.44 -24.98
CA TYR A 289 38.50 -15.90 -23.64
C TYR A 289 39.57 -15.82 -22.56
N ALA A 290 40.85 -15.86 -22.95
CA ALA A 290 41.98 -15.77 -22.03
C ALA A 290 42.15 -14.36 -21.43
N ASP A 291 41.59 -13.34 -22.09
CA ASP A 291 41.72 -11.93 -21.72
C ASP A 291 40.54 -11.44 -20.87
N ILE A 292 39.54 -12.31 -20.63
CA ILE A 292 38.39 -11.99 -19.77
C ILE A 292 38.87 -11.95 -18.31
N SER A 293 38.62 -10.82 -17.65
CA SER A 293 39.01 -10.65 -16.24
C SER A 293 38.27 -11.64 -15.33
N SER A 294 38.87 -11.99 -14.18
CA SER A 294 38.25 -12.94 -13.26
C SER A 294 36.91 -12.45 -12.70
N ASP A 295 36.72 -11.12 -12.59
CA ASP A 295 35.49 -10.55 -12.06
C ASP A 295 34.39 -10.53 -13.14
N ASP A 296 34.75 -10.22 -14.39
CA ASP A 296 33.82 -10.30 -15.52
C ASP A 296 33.41 -11.75 -15.80
N ALA A 297 34.34 -12.71 -15.69
CA ALA A 297 34.04 -14.13 -15.83
C ALA A 297 33.03 -14.64 -14.78
N LYS A 298 33.15 -14.19 -13.53
CA LYS A 298 32.18 -14.52 -12.46
C LYS A 298 30.82 -13.90 -12.76
N PHE A 299 30.80 -12.63 -13.15
CA PHE A 299 29.57 -11.93 -13.49
C PHE A 299 28.85 -12.58 -14.68
N LEU A 300 29.58 -12.90 -15.76
CA LEU A 300 29.06 -13.60 -16.93
C LEU A 300 28.54 -14.99 -16.58
N SER A 301 29.23 -15.72 -15.69
CA SER A 301 28.77 -17.03 -15.22
C SER A 301 27.44 -16.93 -14.48
N VAL A 302 27.30 -15.95 -13.58
CA VAL A 302 26.04 -15.70 -12.87
C VAL A 302 24.94 -15.28 -13.85
N LEU A 303 25.26 -14.42 -14.81
CA LEU A 303 24.34 -13.97 -15.85
C LEU A 303 23.79 -15.14 -16.68
N PHE A 304 24.65 -16.00 -17.22
CA PHE A 304 24.22 -17.14 -18.06
C PHE A 304 23.43 -18.18 -17.27
N LEU A 305 23.85 -18.51 -16.04
CA LEU A 305 23.12 -19.44 -15.19
C LEU A 305 21.72 -18.92 -14.81
N ASN A 306 21.59 -17.60 -14.60
CA ASN A 306 20.29 -16.95 -14.39
C ASN A 306 19.41 -16.97 -15.65
N VAL A 307 20.00 -16.71 -16.84
CA VAL A 307 19.27 -16.79 -18.13
C VAL A 307 18.76 -18.22 -18.39
N LEU A 308 19.52 -19.24 -17.99
CA LEU A 308 19.13 -20.65 -18.07
C LEU A 308 18.08 -21.08 -17.04
N GLY A 309 17.61 -20.15 -16.19
CA GLY A 309 16.53 -20.41 -15.22
C GLY A 309 16.97 -21.19 -13.98
N ILE A 310 18.28 -21.28 -13.71
CA ILE A 310 18.80 -21.93 -12.51
C ILE A 310 18.52 -21.03 -11.30
N SER A 311 17.93 -21.60 -10.25
CA SER A 311 17.70 -20.90 -8.98
C SER A 311 18.95 -21.02 -8.08
N ASN A 312 19.23 -20.02 -7.24
CA ASN A 312 20.39 -19.99 -6.32
C ASN A 312 21.78 -19.98 -6.98
N VAL A 313 21.92 -19.25 -8.09
CA VAL A 313 23.17 -19.15 -8.86
C VAL A 313 24.36 -18.58 -8.06
N LEU A 314 24.11 -17.66 -7.13
CA LEU A 314 25.17 -17.06 -6.31
C LEU A 314 25.84 -18.08 -5.38
N ASP A 315 25.11 -19.12 -4.93
CA ASP A 315 25.68 -20.18 -4.10
C ASP A 315 26.53 -21.18 -4.91
N ILE A 316 26.47 -21.12 -6.25
CA ILE A 316 27.21 -22.00 -7.16
C ILE A 316 28.52 -21.35 -7.61
N VAL A 317 28.56 -20.02 -7.71
CA VAL A 317 29.67 -19.26 -8.33
C VAL A 317 30.57 -18.56 -7.28
N LEU A 318 30.07 -18.28 -6.08
CA LEU A 318 30.83 -17.68 -4.97
C LEU A 318 31.37 -18.74 -4.00
#